data_AF-A0A7W8EKM1-F1
#
_entry.id   AF-A0A7W8EKM1-F1
#
_cell.length_a   1.000
_cell.length_b   1.000
_cell.length_c   1.000
_cell.angle_alpha   90.00
_cell.angle_beta   90.00
_cell.angle_gamma   90.00
#
_symmetry.space_group_name_H-M   'P 1'
#
loop_
_entity.id
_entity.type
_entity.pdbx_description
1 polymer ?
#
loop_
_entity_poly.entity_id
_entity_poly.type
_entity_poly.pdbx_seq_one_letter_code
_entity_poly.pdbx_strand_id
1 'polypeptide(L)'
;MKWNQLTMGAGVLLVATMLSACGSTDVPAVAKESAAPETTAPAPAPKGKFIAEYGKADTEVAIEGLERLKPGKVLEGFATTLNGMLKLPHDVTLAGEQCDQVNAYYSPDEKKITMCYELVADGFSRYRDKAETDEENDQHGQANLIDTLFHELGHAVIDIYDLPALGKEDDAADQLSAFIMSQGDGDDSASIQTINYYFASAGDQDRAALPFYDEHSMDEQRAYNYMCWIYGSDPKGYADWVGEDGLPEERAARCPGEYEKLSNSWSKLLEPHIKD
;
A
#
# COMPACT_ATOMS: atom_id res chain seq x y z
N MET A 1 -9.31 -20.90 4.66
CA MET A 1 -9.25 -20.65 3.21
C MET A 1 -9.11 -21.97 2.47
N LYS A 2 -10.02 -22.31 1.55
CA LYS A 2 -9.90 -23.49 0.68
C LYS A 2 -9.77 -23.01 -0.76
N TRP A 3 -8.53 -22.92 -1.24
CA TRP A 3 -8.22 -22.63 -2.63
C TRP A 3 -8.39 -23.93 -3.41
N ASN A 4 -9.40 -23.98 -4.28
CA ASN A 4 -9.60 -25.13 -5.16
C ASN A 4 -9.09 -24.80 -6.55
N GLN A 5 -8.38 -25.78 -7.10
CA GLN A 5 -7.60 -25.76 -8.33
C GLN A 5 -8.43 -25.42 -9.59
N LEU A 6 -7.80 -24.67 -10.51
CA LEU A 6 -8.00 -24.89 -11.95
C LEU A 6 -6.65 -24.82 -12.68
N THR A 7 -6.32 -25.96 -13.25
CA THR A 7 -5.15 -26.28 -14.05
C THR A 7 -5.16 -25.58 -15.41
N MET A 8 -3.95 -25.17 -15.83
CA MET A 8 -3.58 -24.72 -17.17
C MET A 8 -4.04 -25.66 -18.30
N GLY A 9 -4.61 -25.08 -19.35
CA GLY A 9 -4.70 -25.68 -20.68
C GLY A 9 -3.69 -25.02 -21.62
N ALA A 10 -2.74 -25.80 -22.10
CA ALA A 10 -1.69 -25.39 -23.03
C ALA A 10 -2.23 -25.04 -24.42
N GLY A 11 -1.69 -23.97 -25.01
CA GLY A 11 -1.94 -23.58 -26.40
C GLY A 11 -0.69 -22.92 -26.98
N VAL A 12 0.27 -23.73 -27.39
CA VAL A 12 1.45 -23.31 -28.17
C VAL A 12 0.97 -22.86 -29.56
N LEU A 13 1.29 -21.62 -29.95
CA LEU A 13 1.36 -21.26 -31.37
C LEU A 13 2.68 -20.54 -31.66
N LEU A 14 3.56 -21.29 -32.32
CA LEU A 14 4.72 -20.81 -33.05
C LEU A 14 4.25 -20.00 -34.26
N VAL A 15 4.77 -18.77 -34.41
CA VAL A 15 4.86 -18.11 -35.73
C VAL A 15 6.28 -17.59 -35.90
N ALA A 16 6.92 -18.07 -36.96
CA ALA A 16 8.29 -17.77 -37.35
C ALA A 16 8.40 -16.47 -38.16
N THR A 17 9.40 -15.67 -37.77
CA THR A 17 10.30 -14.80 -38.55
C THR A 17 9.80 -14.06 -39.81
N MET A 18 10.04 -12.74 -39.82
CA MET A 18 10.85 -12.11 -40.87
C MET A 18 11.80 -11.07 -40.28
N LEU A 19 13.08 -11.26 -40.56
CA LEU A 19 14.20 -10.36 -40.29
C LEU A 19 14.14 -9.14 -41.24
N SER A 20 14.44 -7.97 -40.72
CA SER A 20 15.02 -6.88 -41.50
C SER A 20 16.20 -6.31 -40.71
N ALA A 21 17.38 -6.65 -41.20
CA ALA A 21 18.66 -6.15 -40.72
C ALA A 21 18.94 -4.76 -41.29
N CYS A 22 19.41 -3.84 -40.44
CA CYS A 22 20.19 -2.68 -40.85
C CYS A 22 21.14 -2.31 -39.70
N GLY A 23 22.42 -2.13 -40.02
CA GLY A 23 23.35 -1.38 -39.17
C GLY A 23 24.48 -2.20 -38.55
N SER A 24 25.49 -2.52 -39.35
CA SER A 24 26.80 -2.98 -38.88
C SER A 24 27.64 -1.78 -38.43
N THR A 25 28.10 -1.79 -37.18
CA THR A 25 29.31 -1.07 -36.76
C THR A 25 30.12 -2.01 -35.87
N ASP A 26 31.32 -2.35 -36.35
CA ASP A 26 32.29 -3.20 -35.69
C ASP A 26 32.74 -2.60 -34.35
N VAL A 27 32.51 -3.31 -33.26
CA VAL A 27 33.13 -3.08 -31.96
C VAL A 27 34.03 -4.30 -31.67
N PRO A 28 35.31 -4.13 -31.31
CA PRO A 28 36.20 -5.25 -31.06
C PRO A 28 35.73 -6.03 -29.83
N ALA A 29 35.50 -7.32 -30.00
CA ALA A 29 35.15 -8.23 -28.93
C ALA A 29 36.33 -8.41 -27.97
N VAL A 30 36.23 -7.82 -26.78
CA VAL A 30 37.06 -8.19 -25.64
C VAL A 30 36.45 -9.46 -25.04
N ALA A 31 37.06 -10.60 -25.30
CA ALA A 31 36.69 -11.85 -24.65
C ALA A 31 36.99 -11.73 -23.14
N LYS A 32 35.96 -11.50 -22.34
CA LYS A 32 36.04 -11.78 -20.90
C LYS A 32 35.83 -13.28 -20.71
N GLU A 33 36.85 -13.90 -20.14
CA GLU A 33 36.84 -15.28 -19.67
C GLU A 33 35.68 -15.46 -18.69
N SER A 34 34.68 -16.24 -19.11
CA SER A 34 33.50 -16.56 -18.30
C SER A 34 33.91 -17.57 -17.24
N ALA A 35 34.09 -17.11 -16.00
CA ALA A 35 34.17 -18.01 -14.86
C ALA A 35 32.82 -18.73 -14.70
N ALA A 36 32.88 -20.05 -14.53
CA ALA A 36 31.71 -20.88 -14.28
C ALA A 36 30.92 -20.36 -13.05
N PRO A 37 29.59 -20.46 -13.03
CA PRO A 37 28.81 -20.05 -11.89
C PRO A 37 29.19 -20.93 -10.69
N GLU A 38 29.73 -20.30 -9.65
CA GLU A 38 29.83 -20.93 -8.34
C GLU A 38 28.41 -21.28 -7.90
N THR A 39 28.15 -22.57 -7.73
CA THR A 39 26.96 -23.05 -7.04
C THR A 39 27.06 -22.60 -5.58
N THR A 40 26.57 -21.39 -5.30
CA THR A 40 26.32 -20.92 -3.95
C THR A 40 25.31 -21.85 -3.30
N ALA A 41 25.67 -22.39 -2.13
CA ALA A 41 24.74 -23.09 -1.26
C ALA A 41 23.47 -22.22 -1.07
N PRO A 42 22.27 -22.83 -0.93
CA PRO A 42 21.06 -22.06 -0.73
C PRO A 42 21.25 -21.14 0.48
N ALA A 43 20.97 -19.85 0.27
CA ALA A 43 21.02 -18.86 1.34
C ALA A 43 20.16 -19.36 2.52
N PRO A 44 20.62 -19.18 3.78
CA PRO A 44 19.81 -19.53 4.93
C PRO A 44 18.42 -18.89 4.81
N ALA A 45 17.40 -19.64 5.17
CA ALA A 45 16.01 -19.21 5.04
C ALA A 45 15.84 -17.80 5.65
N PRO A 46 15.11 -16.88 4.97
CA PRO A 46 14.77 -15.56 5.48
C PRO A 46 14.23 -15.64 6.93
N LYS A 47 14.89 -14.98 7.88
CA LYS A 47 14.48 -14.93 9.30
C LYS A 47 14.06 -13.53 9.75
N GLY A 48 13.86 -12.63 8.79
CA GLY A 48 13.42 -11.29 9.09
C GLY A 48 12.07 -11.28 9.80
N LYS A 49 11.85 -10.23 10.58
CA LYS A 49 10.57 -9.93 11.23
C LYS A 49 10.28 -8.44 11.21
N PHE A 50 9.00 -8.09 11.19
CA PHE A 50 8.54 -6.77 11.59
C PHE A 50 8.75 -6.60 13.10
N ILE A 51 9.32 -5.47 13.51
CA ILE A 51 9.63 -5.13 14.90
C ILE A 51 9.00 -3.78 15.21
N ALA A 52 8.16 -3.71 16.23
CA ALA A 52 7.59 -2.45 16.67
C ALA A 52 8.55 -1.72 17.62
N GLU A 53 8.78 -0.43 17.36
CA GLU A 53 9.59 0.45 18.20
C GLU A 53 8.88 1.79 18.41
N TYR A 54 9.17 2.43 19.55
CA TYR A 54 8.62 3.74 19.89
C TYR A 54 9.75 4.66 20.32
N GLY A 55 9.96 5.72 19.55
CA GLY A 55 10.84 6.84 19.87
C GLY A 55 10.32 7.71 21.01
N LYS A 56 11.01 8.82 21.25
CA LYS A 56 10.59 9.82 22.24
C LYS A 56 9.44 10.67 21.69
N ALA A 57 8.59 11.14 22.60
CA ALA A 57 7.58 12.15 22.36
C ALA A 57 7.76 13.23 23.44
N ASP A 58 8.22 14.41 23.01
CA ASP A 58 8.55 15.54 23.89
C ASP A 58 7.53 16.67 23.76
N THR A 59 6.86 16.82 22.60
CA THR A 59 5.79 17.81 22.39
C THR A 59 4.42 17.25 22.79
N GLU A 60 3.48 18.14 23.12
CA GLU A 60 2.12 17.75 23.50
C GLU A 60 1.43 16.95 22.39
N VAL A 61 1.53 17.39 21.14
CA VAL A 61 0.97 16.68 19.98
C VAL A 61 1.61 15.30 19.77
N ALA A 62 2.92 15.17 19.99
CA ALA A 62 3.60 13.89 19.87
C ALA A 62 3.19 12.92 20.98
N ILE A 63 2.96 13.43 22.19
CA ILE A 63 2.46 12.63 23.31
C ILE A 63 1.05 12.13 22.99
N GLU A 64 0.18 12.97 22.43
CA GLU A 64 -1.16 12.56 22.00
C GLU A 64 -1.10 11.43 20.97
N GLY A 65 -0.28 11.57 19.93
CA GLY A 65 -0.10 10.53 18.91
C GLY A 65 0.47 9.23 19.48
N LEU A 66 1.45 9.33 20.38
CA LEU A 66 2.01 8.17 21.09
C LEU A 66 0.95 7.42 21.91
N GLU A 67 0.06 8.13 22.61
CA GLU A 67 -1.02 7.55 23.40
C GLU A 67 -2.11 6.87 22.55
N ARG A 68 -2.20 7.20 21.26
CA ARG A 68 -3.06 6.46 20.32
C ARG A 68 -2.44 5.13 19.86
N LEU A 69 -1.11 5.03 19.82
CA LEU A 69 -0.43 3.81 19.35
C LEU A 69 -0.07 2.82 20.47
N LYS A 70 0.64 3.31 21.49
CA LYS A 70 1.39 2.46 22.42
C LYS A 70 0.52 1.72 23.43
N PRO A 71 -0.49 2.33 24.08
CA PRO A 71 -1.38 1.59 25.00
C PRO A 71 -2.13 0.45 24.31
N GLY A 72 -2.60 0.69 23.08
CA GLY A 72 -3.28 -0.30 22.23
C GLY A 72 -2.34 -1.32 21.58
N LYS A 73 -1.02 -1.13 21.70
CA LYS A 73 0.01 -1.94 21.04
C LYS A 73 -0.22 -2.05 19.53
N VAL A 74 -0.59 -0.93 18.90
CA VAL A 74 -1.03 -0.92 17.49
C VAL A 74 0.07 -1.46 16.58
N LEU A 75 1.31 -0.95 16.72
CA LEU A 75 2.42 -1.38 15.89
C LEU A 75 2.82 -2.84 16.16
N GLU A 76 2.74 -3.32 17.41
CA GLU A 76 2.98 -4.72 17.74
C GLU A 76 1.92 -5.65 17.16
N GLY A 77 0.65 -5.23 17.18
CA GLY A 77 -0.46 -5.95 16.57
C GLY A 77 -0.25 -6.07 15.07
N PHE A 78 0.09 -4.96 14.42
CA PHE A 78 0.41 -4.92 12.99
C PHE A 78 1.62 -5.80 12.66
N ALA A 79 2.72 -5.67 13.41
CA ALA A 79 3.90 -6.52 13.28
C ALA A 79 3.55 -8.01 13.44
N THR A 80 2.69 -8.36 14.40
CA THR A 80 2.26 -9.74 14.62
C THR A 80 1.52 -10.29 13.40
N THR A 81 0.57 -9.52 12.88
CA THR A 81 -0.20 -9.87 11.68
C THR A 81 0.72 -10.03 10.47
N LEU A 82 1.57 -9.05 10.18
CA LEU A 82 2.49 -9.10 9.04
C LEU A 82 3.52 -10.24 9.17
N ASN A 83 4.04 -10.48 10.37
CA ASN A 83 4.92 -11.62 10.64
C ASN A 83 4.21 -12.96 10.45
N GLY A 84 2.88 -13.03 10.61
CA GLY A 84 2.10 -14.21 10.28
C GLY A 84 1.95 -14.43 8.78
N MET A 85 1.96 -13.35 7.99
CA MET A 85 1.64 -13.39 6.56
C MET A 85 2.86 -13.38 5.63
N LEU A 86 3.95 -12.68 5.98
CA LEU A 86 5.04 -12.37 5.05
C LEU A 86 6.38 -13.04 5.41
N LYS A 87 7.10 -13.51 4.39
CA LYS A 87 8.46 -14.09 4.43
C LYS A 87 9.48 -12.99 4.23
N LEU A 88 10.04 -12.46 5.32
CA LEU A 88 10.96 -11.33 5.26
C LEU A 88 12.45 -11.73 5.13
N PRO A 89 13.20 -11.18 4.15
CA PRO A 89 14.65 -11.39 3.99
C PRO A 89 15.48 -10.80 5.14
N HIS A 90 15.00 -9.74 5.77
CA HIS A 90 15.64 -9.04 6.88
C HIS A 90 14.59 -8.41 7.80
N ASP A 91 15.02 -7.92 8.97
CA ASP A 91 14.13 -7.24 9.91
C ASP A 91 13.66 -5.90 9.33
N VAL A 92 12.41 -5.55 9.60
CA VAL A 92 11.79 -4.28 9.20
C VAL A 92 11.23 -3.60 10.43
N THR A 93 11.59 -2.36 10.68
CA THR A 93 11.09 -1.64 11.86
C THR A 93 9.78 -0.93 11.54
N LEU A 94 8.79 -1.09 12.42
CA LEU A 94 7.59 -0.26 12.48
C LEU A 94 7.78 0.72 13.65
N ALA A 95 8.11 1.96 13.36
CA ALA A 95 8.47 2.95 14.35
C ALA A 95 7.35 3.98 14.53
N GLY A 96 6.97 4.26 15.77
CA GLY A 96 6.32 5.53 16.12
C GLY A 96 7.37 6.52 16.58
N GLU A 97 7.45 7.71 15.99
CA GLU A 97 8.48 8.72 16.33
C GLU A 97 7.90 10.14 16.28
N GLN A 98 8.47 11.07 17.05
CA GLN A 98 8.20 12.50 16.86
C GLN A 98 9.01 12.99 15.66
N CYS A 99 8.35 13.55 14.64
CA CYS A 99 9.01 13.99 13.41
C CYS A 99 9.02 15.51 13.23
N ASP A 100 8.31 16.25 14.08
CA ASP A 100 8.06 17.69 13.95
C ASP A 100 7.31 18.05 12.63
N GLN A 101 6.62 17.08 12.03
CA GLN A 101 5.78 17.22 10.83
C GLN A 101 4.68 16.14 10.81
N VAL A 102 3.52 16.49 10.23
CA VAL A 102 2.42 15.56 9.98
C VAL A 102 2.79 14.69 8.77
N ASN A 103 3.37 13.51 9.02
CA ASN A 103 3.82 12.61 7.95
C ASN A 103 3.86 11.13 8.36
N ALA A 104 3.99 10.25 7.38
CA ALA A 104 4.48 8.88 7.52
C ALA A 104 5.37 8.57 6.32
N TYR A 105 6.31 7.64 6.47
CA TYR A 105 7.17 7.25 5.36
C TYR A 105 7.89 5.93 5.61
N TYR A 106 8.17 5.23 4.53
CA TYR A 106 9.14 4.16 4.47
C TYR A 106 10.55 4.68 4.11
N SER A 107 11.56 4.26 4.86
CA SER A 107 12.98 4.49 4.58
C SER A 107 13.63 3.21 4.02
N PRO A 108 13.99 3.17 2.73
CA PRO A 108 14.66 2.02 2.12
C PRO A 108 16.03 1.72 2.74
N ASP A 109 16.80 2.73 3.14
CA ASP A 109 18.14 2.51 3.71
C ASP A 109 18.08 1.89 5.11
N GLU A 110 17.08 2.25 5.91
CA GLU A 110 16.88 1.74 7.27
C GLU A 110 15.98 0.51 7.34
N LYS A 111 15.23 0.21 6.28
CA LYS A 111 14.13 -0.76 6.28
C LYS A 111 13.15 -0.46 7.41
N LYS A 112 12.69 0.79 7.46
CA LYS A 112 11.88 1.33 8.56
C LYS A 112 10.65 2.06 8.03
N ILE A 113 9.46 1.63 8.46
CA ILE A 113 8.22 2.39 8.34
C ILE A 113 8.13 3.29 9.56
N THR A 114 8.01 4.60 9.34
CA THR A 114 7.90 5.60 10.41
C THR A 114 6.50 6.21 10.39
N MET A 115 5.79 6.06 11.50
CA MET A 115 4.54 6.75 11.79
C MET A 115 4.87 7.95 12.67
N CYS A 116 4.81 9.16 12.11
CA CYS A 116 5.03 10.35 12.92
C CYS A 116 3.86 10.54 13.88
N TYR A 117 4.15 10.77 15.17
CA TYR A 117 3.10 10.95 16.17
C TYR A 117 2.18 12.12 15.82
N GLU A 118 2.69 13.15 15.14
CA GLU A 118 1.91 14.27 14.63
C GLU A 118 0.85 13.85 13.62
N LEU A 119 1.17 12.90 12.72
CA LEU A 119 0.18 12.35 11.79
C LEU A 119 -0.89 11.57 12.52
N VAL A 120 -0.50 10.76 13.50
CA VAL A 120 -1.45 10.00 14.30
C VAL A 120 -2.38 10.94 15.07
N ALA A 121 -1.85 11.98 15.71
CA ALA A 121 -2.66 12.97 16.41
C ALA A 121 -3.60 13.74 15.45
N ASP A 122 -3.11 14.11 14.26
CA ASP A 122 -3.92 14.76 13.22
C ASP A 122 -5.08 13.86 12.78
N GLY A 123 -4.81 12.59 12.44
CA GLY A 123 -5.84 11.64 12.03
C GLY A 123 -6.97 11.48 13.05
N PHE A 124 -6.64 11.48 14.34
CA PHE A 124 -7.61 11.37 15.45
C PHE A 124 -8.25 12.71 15.88
N SER A 125 -7.92 13.83 15.26
CA SER A 125 -8.50 15.14 15.58
C SER A 125 -9.17 15.81 14.39
N ARG A 126 -8.79 15.46 13.16
CA ARG A 126 -9.26 16.06 11.91
C ARG A 126 -10.78 15.99 11.72
N TYR A 127 -11.41 14.92 12.19
CA TYR A 127 -12.86 14.70 12.02
C TYR A 127 -13.71 15.21 13.18
N ARG A 128 -13.11 15.73 14.26
CA ARG A 128 -13.81 16.03 15.50
C ARG A 128 -14.96 17.03 15.35
N ASP A 129 -14.81 18.01 14.46
CA ASP A 129 -15.83 19.04 14.25
C ASP A 129 -16.95 18.58 13.28
N LYS A 130 -16.75 17.45 12.59
CA LYS A 130 -17.70 16.87 11.62
C LYS A 130 -18.38 15.61 12.15
N ALA A 131 -17.75 14.90 13.07
CA ALA A 131 -18.29 13.69 13.69
C ALA A 131 -19.43 14.03 14.67
N GLU A 132 -20.45 13.16 14.73
CA GLU A 132 -21.54 13.28 15.70
C GLU A 132 -21.12 12.85 17.11
N THR A 133 -20.11 11.98 17.21
CA THR A 133 -19.62 11.42 18.48
C THR A 133 -18.10 11.26 18.50
N ASP A 134 -17.51 11.19 19.69
CA ASP A 134 -16.08 10.88 19.87
C ASP A 134 -15.73 9.49 19.32
N GLU A 135 -16.67 8.53 19.40
CA GLU A 135 -16.49 7.18 18.86
C GLU A 135 -16.37 7.19 17.34
N GLU A 136 -17.24 7.95 16.65
CA GLU A 136 -17.17 8.12 15.19
C GLU A 136 -15.84 8.79 14.78
N ASN A 137 -15.42 9.85 15.48
CA ASN A 137 -14.12 10.47 15.23
C ASN A 137 -12.95 9.48 15.43
N ASP A 138 -13.00 8.68 16.50
CA ASP A 138 -11.97 7.68 16.76
C ASP A 138 -11.98 6.56 15.69
N GLN A 139 -13.12 6.23 15.09
CA GLN A 139 -13.20 5.33 13.93
C GLN A 139 -12.51 5.93 12.69
N HIS A 140 -12.69 7.23 12.43
CA HIS A 140 -11.95 7.92 11.36
C HIS A 140 -10.45 7.89 11.59
N GLY A 141 -10.00 8.18 12.82
CA GLY A 141 -8.58 8.15 13.17
C GLY A 141 -7.98 6.74 13.04
N GLN A 142 -8.70 5.71 13.48
CA GLN A 142 -8.27 4.31 13.33
C GLN A 142 -8.16 3.90 11.85
N ALA A 143 -9.12 4.28 11.03
CA ALA A 143 -9.10 3.98 9.61
C ALA A 143 -7.93 4.65 8.89
N ASN A 144 -7.72 5.95 9.14
CA ASN A 144 -6.57 6.68 8.58
C ASN A 144 -5.23 6.07 9.02
N LEU A 145 -5.11 5.66 10.28
CA LEU A 145 -3.92 4.99 10.79
C LEU A 145 -3.66 3.65 10.08
N ILE A 146 -4.70 2.83 9.91
CA ILE A 146 -4.59 1.52 9.25
C ILE A 146 -4.23 1.68 7.77
N ASP A 147 -4.91 2.58 7.06
CA ASP A 147 -4.63 2.87 5.66
C ASP A 147 -3.20 3.36 5.46
N THR A 148 -2.76 4.34 6.27
CA THR A 148 -1.39 4.86 6.20
C THR A 148 -0.36 3.75 6.45
N LEU A 149 -0.58 2.87 7.44
CA LEU A 149 0.31 1.74 7.69
C LEU A 149 0.39 0.77 6.50
N PHE A 150 -0.72 0.50 5.82
CA PHE A 150 -0.71 -0.35 4.64
C PHE A 150 -0.15 0.34 3.39
N HIS A 151 -0.33 1.66 3.26
CA HIS A 151 0.32 2.48 2.26
C HIS A 151 1.85 2.38 2.39
N GLU A 152 2.39 2.65 3.59
CA GLU A 152 3.82 2.53 3.83
C GLU A 152 4.34 1.08 3.71
N LEU A 153 3.49 0.10 4.03
CA LEU A 153 3.80 -1.29 3.72
C LEU A 153 3.95 -1.53 2.22
N GLY A 154 3.19 -0.82 1.37
CA GLY A 154 3.32 -0.81 -0.08
C GLY A 154 4.73 -0.50 -0.53
N HIS A 155 5.26 0.64 -0.12
CA HIS A 155 6.65 1.02 -0.38
C HIS A 155 7.63 -0.03 0.16
N ALA A 156 7.41 -0.49 1.40
CA ALA A 156 8.28 -1.47 2.02
C ALA A 156 8.33 -2.78 1.23
N VAL A 157 7.20 -3.36 0.81
CA VAL A 157 7.21 -4.64 0.08
C VAL A 157 7.73 -4.50 -1.35
N ILE A 158 7.52 -3.33 -1.98
CA ILE A 158 8.10 -3.03 -3.29
C ILE A 158 9.63 -3.07 -3.20
N ASP A 159 10.21 -2.34 -2.24
CA ASP A 159 11.66 -2.29 -2.05
C ASP A 159 12.25 -3.63 -1.54
N ILE A 160 11.66 -4.22 -0.49
CA ILE A 160 12.22 -5.40 0.18
C ILE A 160 12.27 -6.62 -0.74
N TYR A 161 11.29 -6.76 -1.62
CA TYR A 161 11.18 -7.89 -2.55
C TYR A 161 11.60 -7.55 -3.98
N ASP A 162 12.09 -6.32 -4.23
CA ASP A 162 12.46 -5.83 -5.57
C ASP A 162 11.30 -6.01 -6.58
N LEU A 163 10.09 -5.61 -6.17
CA LEU A 163 8.89 -5.73 -7.01
C LEU A 163 8.83 -4.56 -8.00
N PRO A 164 8.37 -4.80 -9.24
CA PRO A 164 8.13 -3.71 -10.18
C PRO A 164 6.88 -2.90 -9.79
N ALA A 165 7.02 -1.58 -9.71
CA ALA A 165 5.91 -0.64 -9.70
C ALA A 165 5.86 0.10 -11.05
N LEU A 166 4.80 -0.14 -11.84
CA LEU A 166 4.58 0.56 -13.11
C LEU A 166 3.59 1.71 -12.88
N GLY A 167 4.03 2.94 -13.18
CA GLY A 167 3.25 4.15 -12.90
C GLY A 167 3.86 4.92 -11.73
N LYS A 168 3.01 5.62 -10.97
CA LYS A 168 3.40 6.26 -9.72
C LYS A 168 3.48 5.21 -8.61
N GLU A 169 4.53 5.24 -7.80
CA GLU A 169 4.69 4.26 -6.72
C GLU A 169 3.66 4.48 -5.61
N ASP A 170 3.32 5.73 -5.29
CA ASP A 170 2.29 6.08 -4.29
C ASP A 170 0.91 5.53 -4.68
N ASP A 171 0.57 5.56 -5.97
CA ASP A 171 -0.68 4.95 -6.45
C ASP A 171 -0.64 3.43 -6.27
N ALA A 172 0.52 2.78 -6.42
CA ALA A 172 0.66 1.35 -6.15
C ALA A 172 0.54 1.05 -4.64
N ALA A 173 1.12 1.89 -3.78
CA ALA A 173 0.97 1.80 -2.33
C ALA A 173 -0.50 1.92 -1.90
N ASP A 174 -1.26 2.89 -2.43
CA ASP A 174 -2.70 3.00 -2.22
C ASP A 174 -3.46 1.74 -2.68
N GLN A 175 -3.06 1.16 -3.83
CA GLN A 175 -3.66 -0.08 -4.31
C GLN A 175 -3.41 -1.26 -3.39
N LEU A 176 -2.22 -1.36 -2.77
CA LEU A 176 -1.95 -2.41 -1.80
C LEU A 176 -2.83 -2.23 -0.55
N SER A 177 -2.96 -1.01 -0.07
CA SER A 177 -3.86 -0.69 1.05
C SER A 177 -5.29 -1.12 0.75
N ALA A 178 -5.85 -0.66 -0.37
CA ALA A 178 -7.20 -1.02 -0.80
C ALA A 178 -7.35 -2.54 -1.00
N PHE A 179 -6.34 -3.21 -1.58
CA PHE A 179 -6.32 -4.66 -1.72
C PHE A 179 -6.43 -5.34 -0.37
N ILE A 180 -5.53 -5.06 0.58
CA ILE A 180 -5.53 -5.73 1.89
C ILE A 180 -6.82 -5.44 2.66
N MET A 181 -7.26 -4.18 2.68
CA MET A 181 -8.46 -3.77 3.40
C MET A 181 -9.73 -4.40 2.81
N SER A 182 -9.78 -4.64 1.51
CA SER A 182 -10.91 -5.33 0.86
C SER A 182 -10.99 -6.84 1.13
N GLN A 183 -9.96 -7.46 1.72
CA GLN A 183 -9.95 -8.90 2.05
C GLN A 183 -10.53 -9.22 3.43
N GLY A 184 -10.97 -8.20 4.19
CA GLY A 184 -11.54 -8.38 5.53
C GLY A 184 -12.86 -9.14 5.53
N ASP A 185 -13.40 -9.37 6.74
CA ASP A 185 -14.63 -10.14 6.96
C ASP A 185 -15.93 -9.37 6.58
N GLY A 186 -15.84 -8.33 5.76
CA GLY A 186 -16.95 -7.47 5.32
C GLY A 186 -17.27 -6.28 6.24
N ASP A 187 -16.35 -5.93 7.16
CA ASP A 187 -16.39 -4.63 7.85
C ASP A 187 -15.64 -3.59 7.02
N ASP A 188 -16.40 -2.80 6.27
CA ASP A 188 -15.87 -1.85 5.31
C ASP A 188 -15.71 -0.43 5.88
N SER A 189 -15.99 -0.28 7.19
CA SER A 189 -15.93 1.00 7.89
C SER A 189 -14.58 1.67 7.69
N ALA A 190 -13.48 0.92 7.81
CA ALA A 190 -12.14 1.46 7.61
C ALA A 190 -11.93 1.99 6.18
N SER A 191 -12.33 1.24 5.15
CA SER A 191 -12.22 1.66 3.75
C SER A 191 -13.05 2.91 3.45
N ILE A 192 -14.28 2.99 4.00
CA ILE A 192 -15.14 4.16 3.88
C ILE A 192 -14.48 5.37 4.54
N GLN A 193 -13.94 5.22 5.74
CA GLN A 193 -13.32 6.33 6.45
C GLN A 193 -12.00 6.79 5.83
N THR A 194 -11.25 5.91 5.16
CA THR A 194 -10.11 6.30 4.31
C THR A 194 -10.54 7.21 3.16
N ILE A 195 -11.60 6.82 2.43
CA ILE A 195 -12.14 7.63 1.32
C ILE A 195 -12.58 9.01 1.82
N ASN A 196 -13.29 9.03 2.95
CA ASN A 196 -13.69 10.28 3.60
C ASN A 196 -12.45 11.14 3.90
N TYR A 197 -11.42 10.56 4.53
CA TYR A 197 -10.19 11.28 4.90
C TYR A 197 -9.53 11.95 3.69
N TYR A 198 -9.44 11.27 2.55
CA TYR A 198 -8.90 11.89 1.33
C TYR A 198 -9.78 13.03 0.83
N PHE A 199 -11.12 12.91 0.84
CA PHE A 199 -11.99 14.04 0.49
C PHE A 199 -11.89 15.22 1.47
N ALA A 200 -11.72 14.96 2.78
CA ALA A 200 -11.49 16.03 3.74
C ALA A 200 -10.15 16.72 3.50
N SER A 201 -9.08 15.95 3.29
CA SER A 201 -7.73 16.47 3.02
C SER A 201 -7.71 17.32 1.74
N ALA A 202 -8.41 16.87 0.70
CA ALA A 202 -8.58 17.64 -0.53
C ALA A 202 -9.26 19.00 -0.30
N GLY A 203 -10.22 19.07 0.63
CA GLY A 203 -10.93 20.30 0.99
C GLY A 203 -10.06 21.31 1.74
N ASP A 204 -8.98 20.88 2.38
CA ASP A 204 -8.06 21.73 3.13
C ASP A 204 -7.01 22.40 2.21
N GLN A 205 -6.85 21.91 0.98
CA GLN A 205 -5.83 22.38 0.05
C GLN A 205 -6.32 23.54 -0.82
N ASP A 206 -5.45 24.53 -1.05
CA ASP A 206 -5.68 25.52 -2.12
C ASP A 206 -5.37 24.88 -3.48
N ARG A 207 -6.41 24.66 -4.29
CA ARG A 207 -6.29 24.09 -5.64
C ARG A 207 -5.28 24.81 -6.53
N ALA A 208 -5.11 26.12 -6.34
CA ALA A 208 -4.16 26.92 -7.13
C ALA A 208 -2.70 26.71 -6.71
N ALA A 209 -2.47 26.21 -5.50
CA ALA A 209 -1.15 25.98 -4.91
C ALA A 209 -0.72 24.50 -4.92
N LEU A 210 -1.55 23.60 -5.47
CA LEU A 210 -1.26 22.17 -5.50
C LEU A 210 0.04 21.86 -6.24
N PRO A 211 0.93 21.04 -5.67
CA PRO A 211 2.16 20.61 -6.33
C PRO A 211 1.84 19.52 -7.36
N PHE A 212 1.39 19.90 -8.56
CA PHE A 212 1.04 18.92 -9.62
C PHE A 212 2.21 18.03 -10.10
N TYR A 213 3.44 18.33 -9.67
CA TYR A 213 4.63 17.52 -9.93
C TYR A 213 4.90 16.47 -8.84
N ASP A 214 4.09 16.43 -7.78
CA ASP A 214 4.24 15.47 -6.69
C ASP A 214 3.98 14.04 -7.16
N GLU A 215 4.66 13.10 -6.52
CA GLU A 215 4.48 11.67 -6.77
C GLU A 215 3.10 11.23 -6.27
N HIS A 216 2.60 11.84 -5.20
CA HIS A 216 1.25 11.63 -4.71
C HIS A 216 0.24 12.17 -5.73
N SER A 217 -0.74 11.35 -6.07
CA SER A 217 -1.92 11.83 -6.76
C SER A 217 -2.65 12.86 -5.89
N MET A 218 -3.35 13.80 -6.54
CA MET A 218 -4.17 14.77 -5.81
C MET A 218 -5.20 14.03 -4.94
N ASP A 219 -5.49 14.55 -3.75
CA ASP A 219 -6.33 13.84 -2.77
C ASP A 219 -7.71 13.45 -3.31
N GLU A 220 -8.37 14.26 -4.17
CA GLU A 220 -9.64 13.81 -4.78
C GLU A 220 -9.45 12.65 -5.76
N GLN A 221 -8.32 12.60 -6.48
CA GLN A 221 -8.02 11.48 -7.37
C GLN A 221 -7.77 10.21 -6.55
N ARG A 222 -7.03 10.32 -5.44
CA ARG A 222 -6.83 9.22 -4.50
C ARG A 222 -8.16 8.72 -3.95
N ALA A 223 -9.04 9.63 -3.49
CA ALA A 223 -10.38 9.31 -3.01
C ALA A 223 -11.22 8.53 -4.05
N TYR A 224 -11.30 9.03 -5.29
CA TYR A 224 -12.07 8.36 -6.34
C TYR A 224 -11.45 7.04 -6.81
N ASN A 225 -10.11 6.91 -6.79
CA ASN A 225 -9.43 5.66 -7.10
C ASN A 225 -9.67 4.61 -6.02
N TYR A 226 -9.50 4.99 -4.75
CA TYR A 226 -9.74 4.12 -3.61
C TYR A 226 -11.20 3.66 -3.56
N MET A 227 -12.15 4.60 -3.68
CA MET A 227 -13.59 4.29 -3.76
C MET A 227 -13.90 3.34 -4.92
N CYS A 228 -13.24 3.49 -6.06
CA CYS A 228 -13.40 2.59 -7.19
C CYS A 228 -12.86 1.18 -6.92
N TRP A 229 -11.69 1.03 -6.29
CA TRP A 229 -11.14 -0.28 -5.98
C TRP A 229 -11.98 -1.03 -4.95
N ILE A 230 -12.44 -0.34 -3.90
CA ILE A 230 -13.34 -0.92 -2.90
C ILE A 230 -14.70 -1.26 -3.53
N TYR A 231 -15.33 -0.35 -4.26
CA TYR A 231 -16.56 -0.68 -5.02
C TYR A 231 -16.37 -1.88 -5.96
N GLY A 232 -15.22 -1.95 -6.62
CA GLY A 232 -14.89 -3.03 -7.56
C GLY A 232 -14.71 -4.39 -6.90
N SER A 233 -14.41 -4.46 -5.60
CA SER A 233 -14.26 -5.71 -4.85
C SER A 233 -15.60 -6.37 -4.54
N ASP A 234 -16.63 -5.58 -4.22
CA ASP A 234 -18.01 -6.03 -4.06
C ASP A 234 -19.04 -5.01 -4.59
N PRO A 235 -19.27 -4.96 -5.91
CA PRO A 235 -20.24 -4.02 -6.50
C PRO A 235 -21.67 -4.18 -5.98
N LYS A 236 -22.01 -5.34 -5.40
CA LYS A 236 -23.33 -5.57 -4.82
C LYS A 236 -23.42 -4.98 -3.41
N GLY A 237 -22.36 -5.14 -2.62
CA GLY A 237 -22.25 -4.56 -1.28
C GLY A 237 -22.26 -3.03 -1.30
N TYR A 238 -21.67 -2.42 -2.32
CA TYR A 238 -21.53 -0.97 -2.45
C TYR A 238 -22.41 -0.34 -3.54
N ALA A 239 -23.53 -0.97 -3.89
CA ALA A 239 -24.41 -0.48 -4.95
C ALA A 239 -24.87 0.97 -4.74
N ASP A 240 -25.06 1.39 -3.48
CA ASP A 240 -25.49 2.73 -3.09
C ASP A 240 -24.41 3.81 -3.26
N TRP A 241 -23.17 3.45 -3.60
CA TRP A 241 -22.10 4.42 -3.86
C TRP A 241 -22.16 5.03 -5.26
N VAL A 242 -22.96 4.47 -6.18
CA VAL A 242 -23.04 4.95 -7.56
C VAL A 242 -24.10 6.04 -7.67
N GLY A 243 -23.72 7.25 -8.10
CA GLY A 243 -24.66 8.35 -8.21
C GLY A 243 -24.03 9.74 -8.13
N GLU A 244 -24.88 10.75 -7.89
CA GLU A 244 -24.51 12.18 -7.89
C GLU A 244 -23.46 12.54 -6.84
N ASP A 245 -23.54 11.94 -5.64
CA ASP A 245 -22.66 12.24 -4.50
C ASP A 245 -21.53 11.23 -4.32
N GLY A 246 -21.41 10.24 -5.22
CA GLY A 246 -20.47 9.12 -5.08
C GLY A 246 -19.68 8.86 -6.36
N LEU A 247 -19.55 7.59 -6.77
CA LEU A 247 -18.94 7.21 -8.04
C LEU A 247 -19.87 7.59 -9.20
N PRO A 248 -19.39 8.39 -10.18
CA PRO A 248 -20.12 8.55 -11.44
C PRO A 248 -20.33 7.19 -12.11
N GLU A 249 -21.50 6.97 -12.73
CA GLU A 249 -21.84 5.69 -13.37
C GLU A 249 -20.76 5.19 -14.34
N GLU A 250 -20.18 6.11 -15.13
CA GLU A 250 -19.10 5.79 -16.08
C GLU A 250 -17.81 5.33 -15.38
N ARG A 251 -17.49 5.89 -14.20
CA ARG A 251 -16.35 5.46 -13.38
C ARG A 251 -16.64 4.08 -12.79
N ALA A 252 -17.80 3.92 -12.16
CA ALA A 252 -18.24 2.69 -11.50
C ALA A 252 -18.26 1.49 -12.46
N ALA A 253 -18.66 1.70 -13.72
CA ALA A 253 -18.71 0.64 -14.74
C ALA A 253 -17.35 -0.02 -15.01
N ARG A 254 -16.23 0.68 -14.77
CA ARG A 254 -14.87 0.14 -14.99
C ARG A 254 -14.24 -0.44 -13.73
N CYS A 255 -14.77 -0.10 -12.56
CA CYS A 255 -14.20 -0.45 -11.26
C CYS A 255 -14.01 -1.95 -11.01
N PRO A 256 -14.97 -2.85 -11.34
CA PRO A 256 -14.77 -4.28 -11.15
C PRO A 256 -13.56 -4.83 -11.92
N GLY A 257 -13.37 -4.36 -13.17
CA GLY A 257 -12.23 -4.76 -13.99
C GLY A 257 -10.90 -4.12 -13.55
N GLU A 258 -10.94 -2.96 -12.91
CA GLU A 258 -9.76 -2.34 -12.30
C GLU A 258 -9.36 -3.08 -11.01
N TYR A 259 -10.31 -3.41 -10.14
CA TYR A 259 -10.05 -4.20 -8.95
C TYR A 259 -9.57 -5.62 -9.28
N GLU A 260 -10.13 -6.28 -10.30
CA GLU A 260 -9.64 -7.59 -10.76
C GLU A 260 -8.17 -7.51 -11.20
N LYS A 261 -7.76 -6.46 -11.91
CA LYS A 261 -6.34 -6.29 -12.31
C LYS A 261 -5.45 -6.02 -11.11
N LEU A 262 -5.89 -5.14 -10.21
CA LEU A 262 -5.19 -4.79 -8.98
C LEU A 262 -4.96 -6.03 -8.11
N SER A 263 -6.03 -6.77 -7.80
CA SER A 263 -5.98 -7.95 -6.95
C SER A 263 -5.12 -9.06 -7.56
N ASN A 264 -5.25 -9.32 -8.86
CA ASN A 264 -4.40 -10.29 -9.57
C ASN A 264 -2.92 -9.87 -9.57
N SER A 265 -2.63 -8.58 -9.73
CA SER A 265 -1.25 -8.07 -9.75
C SER A 265 -0.59 -8.23 -8.38
N TRP A 266 -1.23 -7.72 -7.33
CA TRP A 266 -0.70 -7.84 -5.97
C TRP A 266 -0.62 -9.29 -5.49
N SER A 267 -1.63 -10.11 -5.77
CA SER A 267 -1.59 -11.54 -5.42
C SER A 267 -0.41 -12.23 -6.09
N LYS A 268 -0.17 -11.98 -7.38
CA LYS A 268 0.92 -12.61 -8.13
C LYS A 268 2.30 -12.12 -7.69
N LEU A 269 2.42 -10.84 -7.38
CA LEU A 269 3.68 -10.25 -6.90
C LEU A 269 4.02 -10.77 -5.50
N LEU A 270 3.03 -10.92 -4.61
CA LEU A 270 3.24 -11.34 -3.23
C LEU A 270 3.27 -12.86 -3.03
N GLU A 271 2.73 -13.67 -3.95
CA GLU A 271 2.65 -15.14 -3.85
C GLU A 271 3.96 -15.80 -3.38
N PRO A 272 5.16 -15.47 -3.92
CA PRO A 272 6.41 -16.07 -3.47
C PRO A 272 6.82 -15.69 -2.04
N HIS A 273 6.27 -14.58 -1.53
CA HIS A 273 6.65 -13.91 -0.30
C HIS A 273 5.63 -14.10 0.83
N ILE A 274 4.48 -14.72 0.56
CA ILE A 274 3.48 -15.03 1.59
C ILE A 274 3.82 -16.37 2.28
N LYS A 275 3.55 -16.48 3.57
CA LYS A 275 3.69 -17.72 4.37
C LYS A 275 2.52 -18.67 4.12
N ASP A 276 2.82 -19.96 4.24
CA ASP A 276 1.86 -21.06 4.04
C ASP A 276 0.84 -21.15 5.19
#